data_AF-A0A8D9S3N3-F1
#
_entry.id   AF-A0A8D9S3N3-F1
#
_cell.length_a   1.000
_cell.length_b   1.000
_cell.length_c   1.000
_cell.angle_alpha   90.00
_cell.angle_beta   90.00
_cell.angle_gamma   90.00
#
_symmetry.space_group_name_H-M   'P 1'
#
loop_
_entity.id
_entity.type
_entity.pdbx_description
1 polymer ?
#
loop_
_entity_poly.entity_id
_entity_poly.type
_entity_poly.pdbx_seq_one_letter_code
_entity_poly.pdbx_strand_id
1 'polypeptide(L)'
;LKIIQDFYPIATEPNNDFVQIALNAAQRNYPNDIKLDIINGATDASVFTLNRPDLPVVILGCDDWNVAHQTDEYTTISSYVATIKAYKQIIRDFFKE
;
A
#
# COMPACT_ATOMS: atom_id res chain seq x y z
N LEU A 1 26.55 19.00 10.80
CA LEU A 1 26.15 17.67 10.27
C LEU A 1 25.61 17.89 8.85
N LYS A 2 25.94 17.03 7.87
CA LYS A 2 25.31 17.07 6.53
C LYS A 2 24.27 15.97 6.46
N ILE A 3 23.00 16.35 6.36
CA ILE A 3 21.89 15.40 6.17
C ILE A 3 21.82 15.05 4.69
N ILE A 4 21.84 13.76 4.37
CA ILE A 4 21.79 13.24 2.99
C ILE A 4 20.48 12.50 2.68
N GLN A 5 19.71 12.14 3.71
CA GLN A 5 18.41 11.48 3.64
C GLN A 5 17.57 11.95 4.84
N ASP A 6 16.34 12.38 4.59
CA ASP A 6 15.36 12.79 5.60
C ASP A 6 13.98 12.32 5.12
N PHE A 7 13.40 11.34 5.83
CA PHE A 7 12.16 10.68 5.45
C PHE A 7 11.10 10.91 6.50
N TYR A 8 9.91 11.33 6.04
CA TYR A 8 8.78 11.57 6.91
C TYR A 8 7.91 10.32 7.00
N PRO A 9 7.31 10.04 8.18
CA PRO A 9 6.36 8.95 8.30
C PRO A 9 5.15 9.20 7.40
N ILE A 10 4.58 8.10 6.92
CA ILE A 10 3.32 8.11 6.18
C ILE A 10 2.25 7.68 7.17
N ALA A 11 1.30 8.56 7.47
CA ALA A 11 0.22 8.31 8.40
C ALA A 11 -1.10 8.79 7.79
N THR A 12 -1.80 7.88 7.13
CA THR A 12 -3.16 8.12 6.64
C THR A 12 -4.13 7.49 7.65
N GLU A 13 -5.15 8.25 8.07
CA GLU A 13 -6.16 7.76 9.00
C GLU A 13 -6.87 6.50 8.47
N PRO A 14 -7.07 5.45 9.29
CA PRO A 14 -7.71 4.21 8.84
C PRO A 14 -9.10 4.41 8.24
N ASN A 15 -9.85 5.40 8.74
CA ASN A 15 -11.20 5.71 8.30
C ASN A 15 -11.24 6.68 7.10
N ASN A 16 -10.10 7.06 6.53
CA ASN A 16 -10.07 7.88 5.32
C ASN A 16 -10.73 7.14 4.15
N ASP A 17 -11.50 7.85 3.33
CA ASP A 17 -12.25 7.26 2.21
C ASP A 17 -11.34 6.47 1.25
N PHE A 18 -10.15 6.99 0.94
CA PHE A 18 -9.21 6.30 0.05
C PHE A 18 -8.66 5.01 0.67
N VAL A 19 -8.41 5.00 1.99
CA VAL A 19 -7.98 3.80 2.71
C VAL A 19 -9.08 2.74 2.68
N GLN A 20 -10.34 3.13 2.90
CA GLN A 20 -11.48 2.22 2.86
C GLN A 20 -11.73 1.68 1.45
N ILE A 21 -11.58 2.50 0.40
CA ILE A 21 -11.64 2.04 -1.00
C ILE A 21 -10.56 0.97 -1.26
N ALA A 22 -9.33 1.24 -0.86
CA ALA A 22 -8.21 0.31 -1.02
C ALA A 22 -8.43 -1.01 -0.27
N LEU A 23 -8.83 -0.93 1.01
CA LEU A 23 -9.12 -2.10 1.84
C LEU A 23 -10.24 -2.96 1.22
N ASN A 24 -11.36 -2.34 0.84
CA ASN A 24 -12.49 -3.05 0.24
C ASN A 24 -12.12 -3.70 -1.10
N ALA A 25 -11.27 -3.05 -1.90
CA ALA A 25 -10.78 -3.61 -3.15
C ALA A 25 -9.83 -4.80 -2.91
N ALA A 26 -8.96 -4.71 -1.91
CA ALA A 26 -8.07 -5.80 -1.55
C ALA A 26 -8.84 -7.01 -0.99
N GLN A 27 -9.74 -6.81 -0.03
CA GLN A 27 -10.57 -7.87 0.56
C GLN A 27 -11.44 -8.59 -0.49
N ARG A 28 -11.86 -7.91 -1.55
CA ARG A 28 -12.62 -8.53 -2.64
C ARG A 28 -11.80 -9.39 -3.59
N ASN A 29 -10.49 -9.15 -3.70
CA ASN A 29 -9.67 -9.73 -4.77
C ASN A 29 -8.56 -10.66 -4.28
N TYR A 30 -8.05 -10.46 -3.07
CA TYR A 30 -7.03 -11.31 -2.50
C TYR A 30 -7.66 -12.59 -1.91
N PRO A 31 -6.95 -13.72 -1.96
CA PRO A 31 -7.47 -15.00 -1.46
C PRO A 31 -7.46 -15.10 0.07
N ASN A 32 -6.70 -14.23 0.75
CA ASN A 32 -6.49 -14.25 2.20
C ASN A 32 -7.28 -13.14 2.89
N ASP A 33 -7.45 -13.27 4.21
CA ASP A 33 -8.03 -12.19 5.02
C ASP A 33 -7.10 -10.96 5.02
N ILE A 34 -7.59 -9.85 4.44
CA ILE A 34 -6.84 -8.61 4.32
C ILE A 34 -7.28 -7.63 5.42
N LYS A 35 -6.29 -7.15 6.17
CA LYS A 35 -6.43 -6.15 7.22
C LYS A 35 -5.52 -4.96 6.94
N LEU A 36 -5.86 -3.80 7.53
CA LEU A 36 -4.94 -2.68 7.59
C LEU A 36 -3.79 -3.04 8.53
N ASP A 37 -2.58 -2.63 8.17
CA ASP A 37 -1.39 -2.83 8.97
C ASP A 37 -0.40 -1.68 8.77
N ILE A 38 0.62 -1.63 9.61
CA ILE A 38 1.75 -0.71 9.50
C ILE A 38 3.00 -1.49 9.13
N ILE A 39 3.85 -0.90 8.29
CA ILE A 39 5.19 -1.41 8.04
C ILE A 39 6.21 -0.52 8.75
N ASN A 40 7.17 -1.14 9.42
CA ASN A 40 8.32 -0.45 9.99
C ASN A 40 9.48 -0.44 8.98
N GLY A 41 9.27 0.24 7.85
CA GLY A 41 10.22 0.36 6.76
C GLY A 41 10.10 1.72 6.07
N ALA A 42 11.04 2.03 5.19
CA ALA A 42 10.98 3.22 4.35
C ALA A 42 10.44 2.88 2.96
N THR A 43 9.64 3.78 2.40
CA THR A 43 9.19 3.71 1.01
C THR A 43 9.30 5.08 0.36
N ASP A 44 9.38 5.12 -0.97
CA ASP A 44 9.41 6.38 -1.74
C ASP A 44 8.17 7.24 -1.49
N ALA A 45 7.09 6.65 -0.98
CA ALA A 45 5.87 7.38 -0.70
C ALA A 45 6.02 8.43 0.43
N SER A 46 7.08 8.35 1.24
CA SER A 46 7.47 9.38 2.22
C SER A 46 7.81 10.73 1.57
N VAL A 47 8.18 10.74 0.28
CA VAL A 47 8.43 11.98 -0.47
C VAL A 47 7.13 12.74 -0.72
N PHE A 48 6.00 12.04 -0.85
CA PHE A 48 4.71 12.70 -1.03
C PHE A 48 4.27 13.45 0.22
N THR A 49 4.44 12.83 1.40
CA THR A 49 4.01 13.43 2.68
C THR A 49 4.88 14.62 3.09
N LEU A 50 6.13 14.72 2.58
CA LEU A 50 6.99 15.88 2.77
C LEU A 50 6.38 17.17 2.23
N ASN A 51 5.78 17.12 1.03
CA ASN A 51 5.24 18.31 0.35
C ASN A 51 3.71 18.40 0.43
N ARG A 52 3.04 17.27 0.66
CA ARG A 52 1.59 17.14 0.77
C ARG A 52 1.25 16.23 1.96
N PRO A 53 1.39 16.73 3.20
CA PRO A 53 1.09 15.94 4.40
C PRO A 53 -0.39 15.55 4.50
N ASP A 54 -1.26 16.20 3.72
CA ASP A 54 -2.70 15.96 3.61
C ASP A 54 -3.07 14.90 2.54
N LEU A 55 -2.11 14.47 1.71
CA LEU A 55 -2.39 13.49 0.66
C LEU A 55 -2.58 12.09 1.29
N PRO A 56 -3.75 11.44 1.13
CA PRO A 56 -3.93 10.09 1.61
C PRO A 56 -3.08 9.12 0.78
N VAL A 57 -2.30 8.29 1.47
CA VAL A 57 -1.38 7.31 0.89
C VAL A 57 -1.65 5.94 1.49
N VAL A 58 -1.70 4.92 0.62
CA VAL A 58 -1.78 3.50 0.98
C VAL A 58 -0.64 2.76 0.27
N ILE A 59 0.03 1.88 0.98
CA ILE A 59 0.98 0.91 0.40
C ILE A 59 0.24 -0.41 0.24
N LEU A 60 0.19 -0.91 -0.99
CA LEU A 60 -0.44 -2.18 -1.34
C LEU A 60 0.49 -2.94 -2.27
N GLY A 61 0.70 -4.23 -1.99
CA GLY A 61 1.63 -5.06 -2.74
C GLY A 61 1.17 -6.52 -2.83
N CYS A 62 1.98 -7.33 -3.50
CA CYS A 62 1.81 -8.77 -3.56
C CYS A 62 2.57 -9.45 -2.42
N ASP A 63 1.94 -10.47 -1.82
CA ASP A 63 2.51 -11.33 -0.77
C ASP A 63 3.09 -10.58 0.44
N ASP A 64 3.77 -11.30 1.32
CA ASP A 64 4.24 -10.79 2.61
C ASP A 64 5.53 -9.96 2.44
N TRP A 65 5.59 -8.81 3.10
CA TRP A 65 6.81 -7.99 3.18
C TRP A 65 8.03 -8.77 3.66
N ASN A 66 7.83 -9.78 4.52
CA ASN A 66 8.90 -10.57 5.12
C ASN A 66 9.68 -11.45 4.12
N VAL A 67 9.17 -11.65 2.90
CA VAL A 67 9.91 -12.40 1.86
C VAL A 67 10.82 -11.51 1.02
N ALA A 68 10.70 -10.18 1.13
CA ALA A 68 11.56 -9.26 0.41
C ALA A 68 13.02 -9.35 0.89
N HIS A 69 13.97 -9.13 -0.03
CA HIS A 69 15.41 -9.11 0.23
C HIS A 69 15.99 -10.45 0.74
N GLN A 70 15.25 -11.55 0.57
CA GLN A 70 15.74 -12.89 0.87
C GLN A 70 16.35 -13.54 -0.39
N THR A 71 17.25 -14.51 -0.22
CA THR A 71 17.87 -15.22 -1.35
C THR A 71 16.87 -16.00 -2.20
N ASP A 72 15.72 -16.32 -1.62
CA ASP A 72 14.60 -17.04 -2.20
C ASP A 72 13.34 -16.16 -2.31
N GLU A 73 13.51 -14.83 -2.42
CA GLU A 73 12.41 -13.87 -2.64
C GLU A 73 11.48 -14.32 -3.78
N TYR A 74 10.17 -14.29 -3.52
CA TYR A 74 9.15 -14.75 -4.47
C TYR A 74 7.85 -13.97 -4.35
N THR A 75 7.01 -14.12 -5.38
CA THR A 75 5.58 -13.81 -5.31
C THR A 75 4.78 -14.99 -5.85
N THR A 76 3.57 -15.19 -5.35
CA THR A 76 2.65 -16.18 -5.87
C THR A 76 1.88 -15.63 -7.08
N ILE A 77 1.62 -16.49 -8.06
CA ILE A 77 0.82 -16.11 -9.25
C ILE A 77 -0.57 -15.60 -8.80
N SER A 78 -1.15 -16.20 -7.76
CA SER A 78 -2.41 -15.75 -7.17
C SER A 78 -2.35 -14.32 -6.65
N SER A 79 -1.34 -13.98 -5.86
CA SER A 79 -1.19 -12.62 -5.30
C SER A 79 -0.87 -11.59 -6.37
N TYR A 80 -0.03 -11.93 -7.35
CA TYR A 80 0.24 -11.09 -8.50
C TYR A 80 -1.05 -10.73 -9.27
N VAL A 81 -1.86 -11.73 -9.63
CA VAL A 81 -3.13 -11.52 -10.34
C VAL A 81 -4.15 -10.79 -9.47
N ALA A 82 -4.23 -11.09 -8.17
CA ALA A 82 -5.11 -10.40 -7.23
C ALA A 82 -4.77 -8.91 -7.11
N THR A 83 -3.48 -8.56 -7.03
CA THR A 83 -2.99 -7.17 -6.94
C THR A 83 -3.45 -6.36 -8.16
N ILE A 84 -3.34 -6.91 -9.37
CA ILE A 84 -3.82 -6.26 -10.60
C ILE A 84 -5.32 -5.99 -10.54
N LYS A 85 -6.11 -6.97 -10.07
CA LYS A 85 -7.56 -6.81 -9.96
C LYS A 85 -7.93 -5.76 -8.90
N ALA A 86 -7.23 -5.77 -7.76
CA ALA A 86 -7.41 -4.80 -6.70
C ALA A 86 -7.14 -3.37 -7.20
N TYR A 87 -6.02 -3.12 -7.90
CA TYR A 87 -5.74 -1.80 -8.47
C TYR A 87 -6.81 -1.34 -9.47
N LYS A 88 -7.27 -2.23 -10.36
CA LYS A 88 -8.38 -1.91 -11.28
C LYS A 88 -9.66 -1.55 -10.52
N GLN A 89 -9.94 -2.26 -9.43
CA GLN A 89 -11.11 -1.99 -8.60
C GLN A 89 -10.99 -0.67 -7.85
N ILE A 90 -9.81 -0.36 -7.28
CA ILE A 90 -9.52 0.91 -6.61
C ILE A 90 -9.78 2.08 -7.56
N ILE A 91 -9.24 2.02 -8.77
CA ILE A 91 -9.42 3.09 -9.76
C ILE A 91 -10.91 3.28 -10.09
N ARG A 92 -11.65 2.19 -10.31
CA ARG A 92 -13.08 2.27 -10.62
C ARG A 92 -13.90 2.84 -9.46
N ASP A 93 -13.63 2.38 -8.24
CA ASP A 93 -14.39 2.79 -7.06
C ASP A 93 -14.02 4.22 -6.62
N PHE A 94 -12.79 4.66 -6.85
CA PHE A 94 -12.36 6.03 -6.57
C PHE A 94 -13.07 7.06 -7.45
N PHE A 95 -13.36 6.73 -8.71
CA PHE A 95 -14.08 7.60 -9.64
C PHE A 95 -15.58 7.33 -9.69
N LYS A 96 -16.12 6.53 -8.77
CA LYS A 96 -17.54 6.22 -8.73
C LYS A 96 -18.28 7.35 -7.98
N GLU A 97 -19.27 7.95 -8.64
CA GLU A 97 -20.20 8.90 -8.04
C GLU A 97 -21.20 8.21 -7.10
#